data_AF-A0A6I3WTR8-F1
#
_entry.id   AF-A0A6I3WTR8-F1
#
_cell.length_a   1.000
_cell.length_b   1.000
_cell.length_c   1.000
_cell.angle_alpha   90.00
_cell.angle_beta   90.00
_cell.angle_gamma   90.00
#
_symmetry.space_group_name_H-M   'P 1'
#
loop_
_entity.id
_entity.type
_entity.pdbx_description
1 polymer ?
#
loop_
_entity_poly.entity_id
_entity_poly.type
_entity_poly.pdbx_seq_one_letter_code
_entity_poly.pdbx_strand_id
1 'polypeptide(L)'
;DNVAAALREMCAGFSGLIVSTGGTGFAPRDQTPEGTRAVIEREAPGLAEAMRLVNPLGRLSRGVAGICGQVIICNTPGSPKGCVEQLGAVIDIVPHAIRLLADTPTTH
;
A
#
# COMPACT_ATOMS: atom_id res chain seq x y z
N ASP A 1 -8.04 -15.24 0.79
CA ASP A 1 -7.40 -15.93 -0.35
C ASP A 1 -7.29 -15.08 -1.62
N ASN A 2 -8.37 -14.50 -2.15
CA ASN A 2 -8.32 -13.76 -3.44
C ASN A 2 -7.30 -12.60 -3.46
N VAL A 3 -7.27 -11.72 -2.45
CA VAL A 3 -6.35 -10.56 -2.42
C VAL A 3 -4.89 -11.00 -2.45
N ALA A 4 -4.50 -11.98 -1.62
CA ALA A 4 -3.12 -12.42 -1.54
C ALA A 4 -2.65 -13.08 -2.85
N ALA A 5 -3.51 -13.87 -3.50
CA ALA A 5 -3.19 -14.48 -4.79
C ALA A 5 -2.98 -13.42 -5.88
N ALA A 6 -3.90 -12.47 -6.01
CA ALA A 6 -3.79 -11.38 -6.98
C ALA A 6 -2.54 -10.53 -6.75
N LEU A 7 -2.21 -10.20 -5.49
CA LEU A 7 -1.00 -9.43 -5.19
C LEU A 7 0.28 -10.19 -5.56
N ARG A 8 0.36 -11.51 -5.31
CA ARG A 8 1.52 -12.31 -5.72
C ARG A 8 1.68 -12.34 -7.25
N GLU A 9 0.58 -12.51 -7.97
CA GLU A 9 0.57 -12.49 -9.43
C GLU A 9 1.05 -11.13 -9.96
N MET A 10 0.51 -10.02 -9.42
CA MET A 10 0.90 -8.68 -9.84
C MET A 10 2.34 -8.33 -9.47
N CYS A 11 2.89 -8.91 -8.40
CA CYS A 11 4.30 -8.69 -8.02
C CYS A 11 5.27 -9.46 -8.91
N ALA A 12 4.82 -10.55 -9.57
CA ALA A 12 5.69 -11.38 -10.39
C ALA A 12 6.22 -10.60 -11.61
N GLY A 13 7.53 -10.32 -11.63
CA GLY A 13 8.17 -9.59 -12.73
C GLY A 13 7.87 -8.09 -12.76
N PHE A 14 7.25 -7.54 -11.71
CA PHE A 14 6.95 -6.11 -11.59
C PHE A 14 7.89 -5.43 -10.59
N SER A 15 8.25 -4.19 -10.90
CA SER A 15 9.01 -3.30 -10.01
C SER A 15 8.29 -1.95 -10.02
N GLY A 16 7.83 -1.50 -8.85
CA GLY A 16 7.02 -0.29 -8.77
C GLY A 16 6.06 -0.22 -7.60
N LEU A 17 4.88 0.37 -7.85
CA LEU A 17 3.84 0.57 -6.86
C LEU A 17 2.57 -0.19 -7.27
N ILE A 18 2.01 -0.96 -6.34
CA ILE A 18 0.66 -1.52 -6.42
C ILE A 18 -0.22 -0.79 -5.41
N VAL A 19 -1.38 -0.32 -5.85
CA VAL A 19 -2.39 0.29 -4.99
C VAL A 19 -3.67 -0.54 -5.07
N SER A 20 -4.12 -1.06 -3.93
CA SER A 20 -5.42 -1.72 -3.82
C SER A 20 -6.44 -0.74 -3.24
N THR A 21 -7.67 -0.75 -3.73
CA THR A 21 -8.76 0.09 -3.22
C THR A 21 -9.87 -0.76 -2.58
N GLY A 22 -10.29 -0.38 -1.37
CA GLY A 22 -11.40 -1.02 -0.66
C GLY A 22 -11.01 -2.22 0.21
N GLY A 23 -11.97 -2.68 1.01
CA GLY A 23 -11.78 -3.82 1.92
C GLY A 23 -10.86 -3.54 3.11
N THR A 24 -10.68 -2.26 3.48
CA THR A 24 -9.81 -1.82 4.59
C THR A 24 -10.57 -1.36 5.83
N GLY A 25 -11.91 -1.37 5.82
CA GLY A 25 -12.73 -0.94 6.95
C GLY A 25 -12.84 -1.97 8.07
N PHE A 26 -13.83 -1.79 8.93
CA PHE A 26 -14.11 -2.67 10.09
C PHE A 26 -15.16 -3.75 9.79
N ALA A 27 -15.71 -3.82 8.58
CA ALA A 27 -16.70 -4.85 8.26
C ALA A 27 -16.02 -6.23 8.24
N PRO A 28 -16.69 -7.33 8.64
CA PRO A 28 -16.09 -8.67 8.65
C PRO A 28 -15.53 -9.15 7.29
N ARG A 29 -16.07 -8.60 6.19
CA ARG A 29 -15.61 -8.88 4.81
C ARG A 29 -14.41 -8.04 4.37
N ASP A 30 -14.10 -6.97 5.09
CA ASP A 30 -12.98 -6.09 4.78
C ASP A 30 -11.71 -6.82 5.21
N GLN A 31 -11.08 -7.55 4.28
CA GLN A 31 -9.92 -8.40 4.55
C GLN A 31 -8.71 -8.08 3.67
N THR A 32 -8.70 -6.91 3.02
CA THR A 32 -7.57 -6.46 2.20
C THR A 32 -6.28 -6.35 3.03
N PRO A 33 -6.27 -5.76 4.25
CA PRO A 33 -5.06 -5.69 5.08
C PRO A 33 -4.46 -7.06 5.41
N GLU A 34 -5.30 -8.03 5.76
CA GLU A 34 -4.91 -9.41 6.04
C GLU A 34 -4.31 -10.08 4.80
N GLY A 35 -4.97 -9.92 3.64
CA GLY A 35 -4.48 -10.42 2.38
C GLY A 35 -3.13 -9.83 1.98
N THR A 36 -2.94 -8.52 2.20
CA THR A 36 -1.65 -7.84 1.94
C THR A 36 -0.56 -8.30 2.90
N ARG A 37 -0.85 -8.40 4.20
CA ARG A 37 0.12 -8.90 5.20
C ARG A 37 0.62 -10.32 4.92
N ALA A 38 -0.20 -11.15 4.28
CA ALA A 38 0.21 -12.50 3.87
C ALA A 38 1.17 -12.54 2.66
N VAL A 39 1.42 -11.39 2.02
CA VAL A 39 2.24 -11.27 0.80
C VAL A 39 3.50 -10.43 1.02
N ILE A 40 3.40 -9.35 1.80
CA ILE A 40 4.54 -8.49 2.07
C ILE A 40 5.61 -9.21 2.91
N GLU A 41 6.87 -8.96 2.58
CA GLU A 41 8.04 -9.44 3.31
C GLU A 41 8.42 -8.50 4.47
N ARG A 42 8.15 -7.20 4.29
CA ARG A 42 8.45 -6.13 5.26
C ARG A 42 7.32 -5.10 5.28
N GLU A 43 6.92 -4.66 6.46
CA GLU A 43 5.96 -3.56 6.59
C GLU A 43 6.62 -2.19 6.34
N ALA A 44 5.84 -1.24 5.82
CA ALA A 44 6.21 0.17 5.66
C ALA A 44 5.23 1.05 6.45
N PRO A 45 5.23 0.97 7.80
CA PRO A 45 4.19 1.57 8.64
C PRO A 45 4.08 3.09 8.48
N GLY A 46 5.19 3.80 8.26
CA GLY A 46 5.19 5.25 8.04
C GLY A 46 4.36 5.70 6.83
N LEU A 47 4.29 4.89 5.76
CA LEU A 47 3.41 5.18 4.62
C LEU A 47 1.95 5.03 5.01
N ALA A 48 1.61 3.92 5.67
CA ALA A 48 0.25 3.67 6.11
C ALA A 48 -0.24 4.72 7.11
N GLU A 49 0.65 5.21 7.98
CA GLU A 49 0.38 6.31 8.91
C GLU A 49 0.13 7.63 8.17
N ALA A 50 1.03 8.06 7.29
CA ALA A 50 0.86 9.28 6.50
C ALA A 50 -0.44 9.27 5.69
N MET A 51 -0.72 8.16 5.02
CA MET A 51 -1.97 7.94 4.28
C MET A 51 -3.20 8.09 5.18
N ARG A 52 -3.23 7.49 6.38
CA ARG A 52 -4.39 7.59 7.28
C ARG A 52 -4.58 8.99 7.87
N LEU A 53 -3.51 9.74 8.05
CA LEU A 53 -3.55 11.04 8.74
C LEU A 53 -4.02 12.20 7.86
N VAL A 54 -4.07 12.04 6.53
CA VAL A 54 -4.55 13.07 5.60
C VAL A 54 -6.01 13.48 5.85
N ASN A 55 -6.82 12.58 6.42
CA ASN A 55 -8.23 12.79 6.69
C ASN A 55 -8.62 12.14 8.03
N PRO A 56 -9.38 12.79 8.93
CA PRO A 56 -9.82 12.18 10.19
C PRO A 56 -10.50 10.81 10.04
N LEU A 57 -11.29 10.61 8.97
CA LEU A 57 -11.94 9.33 8.69
C LEU A 57 -10.94 8.24 8.26
N GLY A 58 -9.75 8.62 7.78
CA GLY A 58 -8.66 7.71 7.45
C GLY A 58 -8.21 6.85 8.63
N ARG A 59 -8.42 7.32 9.88
CA ARG A 59 -8.14 6.56 11.11
C ARG A 59 -9.01 5.32 11.30
N LEU A 60 -10.11 5.21 10.54
CA LEU A 60 -10.96 4.01 10.50
C LEU A 60 -10.46 2.96 9.50
N SER A 61 -9.47 3.31 8.65
CA SER A 61 -8.84 2.35 7.76
C SER A 61 -7.84 1.49 8.52
N ARG A 62 -7.94 0.17 8.31
CA ARG A 62 -6.96 -0.83 8.73
C ARG A 62 -5.91 -1.11 7.65
N GLY A 63 -5.96 -0.37 6.53
CA GLY A 63 -5.05 -0.52 5.39
C GLY A 63 -3.59 -0.50 5.82
N VAL A 64 -2.78 -1.39 5.22
CA VAL A 64 -1.34 -1.47 5.44
C VAL A 64 -0.59 -1.00 4.20
N ALA A 65 0.70 -0.74 4.39
CA ALA A 65 1.66 -0.57 3.33
C ALA A 65 2.88 -1.45 3.62
N GLY A 66 3.50 -2.00 2.58
CA GLY A 66 4.65 -2.90 2.73
C GLY A 66 5.33 -3.24 1.42
N ILE A 67 6.35 -4.07 1.50
CA ILE A 67 7.25 -4.42 0.40
C ILE A 67 7.13 -5.91 0.08
N CYS A 68 7.04 -6.24 -1.21
CA CYS A 68 7.16 -7.61 -1.74
C CYS A 68 8.14 -7.57 -2.92
N GLY A 69 9.32 -8.18 -2.80
CA GLY A 69 10.40 -8.03 -3.76
C GLY A 69 10.75 -6.56 -4.04
N GLN A 70 10.60 -6.14 -5.30
CA GLN A 70 10.82 -4.75 -5.74
C GLN A 70 9.53 -3.92 -5.84
N VAL A 71 8.47 -4.34 -5.16
CA VAL A 71 7.15 -3.70 -5.22
C VAL A 71 6.77 -3.13 -3.87
N ILE A 72 6.31 -1.88 -3.87
CA ILE A 72 5.61 -1.25 -2.76
C ILE A 72 4.11 -1.51 -2.95
N ILE A 73 3.45 -2.00 -1.91
CA ILE A 73 2.00 -2.24 -1.90
C ILE A 73 1.38 -1.28 -0.89
N CYS A 74 0.37 -0.52 -1.31
CA CYS A 74 -0.40 0.37 -0.44
C CYS A 74 -1.91 0.04 -0.51
N ASN A 75 -2.56 -0.12 0.64
CA ASN A 75 -4.01 -0.24 0.68
C ASN A 75 -4.70 1.12 0.91
N THR A 76 -5.61 1.49 0.02
CA THR A 76 -6.43 2.70 0.14
C THR A 76 -7.90 2.37 0.40
N PRO A 77 -8.72 3.35 0.86
CA PRO A 77 -10.15 3.17 1.07
C PRO A 77 -10.89 2.95 -0.25
N GLY A 78 -12.06 2.31 -0.18
CA GLY A 78 -12.88 2.02 -1.37
C GLY A 78 -13.57 3.24 -1.98
N SER A 79 -13.65 4.37 -1.25
CA SER A 79 -14.23 5.59 -1.79
C SER A 79 -13.22 6.27 -2.75
N PRO A 80 -13.65 6.74 -3.93
CA PRO A 80 -12.75 7.41 -4.87
C PRO A 80 -12.00 8.59 -4.25
N LYS A 81 -12.71 9.42 -3.47
CA LYS A 81 -12.13 10.55 -2.73
C LYS A 81 -11.07 10.10 -1.74
N GLY A 82 -11.38 9.12 -0.88
CA GLY A 82 -10.44 8.61 0.11
C GLY A 82 -9.22 7.96 -0.54
N CYS A 83 -9.40 7.25 -1.65
CA CYS A 83 -8.29 6.66 -2.40
C CYS A 83 -7.31 7.72 -2.91
N VAL A 84 -7.82 8.76 -3.58
CA VAL A 84 -7.00 9.84 -4.12
C VAL A 84 -6.31 10.64 -3.01
N GLU A 85 -7.03 10.98 -1.93
CA GLU A 85 -6.45 11.69 -0.77
C GLU A 85 -5.31 10.91 -0.12
N GLN A 86 -5.51 9.62 0.15
CA GLN A 86 -4.50 8.80 0.80
C GLN A 86 -3.29 8.56 -0.11
N LEU A 87 -3.50 8.23 -1.38
CA LEU A 87 -2.38 8.06 -2.31
C LEU A 87 -1.60 9.38 -2.49
N GLY A 88 -2.30 10.51 -2.59
CA GLY A 88 -1.69 11.83 -2.70
C GLY A 88 -0.78 12.20 -1.53
N ALA A 89 -1.00 11.63 -0.34
CA ALA A 89 -0.19 11.88 0.85
C ALA A 89 1.22 11.25 0.82
N VAL A 90 1.48 10.33 -0.11
CA VAL A 90 2.74 9.58 -0.18
C VAL A 90 3.32 9.45 -1.60
N ILE A 91 2.58 9.85 -2.64
CA ILE A 91 2.98 9.61 -4.03
C ILE A 91 4.27 10.35 -4.43
N ASP A 92 4.56 11.47 -3.78
CA ASP A 92 5.75 12.29 -3.98
C ASP A 92 7.04 11.54 -3.62
N ILE A 93 7.01 10.67 -2.60
CA ILE A 93 8.19 9.91 -2.17
C ILE A 93 8.36 8.57 -2.90
N VAL A 94 7.31 8.09 -3.59
CA VAL A 94 7.29 6.74 -4.18
C VAL A 94 8.42 6.53 -5.20
N PRO A 95 8.73 7.48 -6.10
CA PRO A 95 9.86 7.32 -7.03
C PRO A 95 11.21 7.13 -6.33
N HIS A 96 11.43 7.80 -5.19
CA HIS A 96 12.64 7.61 -4.41
C HIS A 96 12.66 6.23 -3.74
N ALA A 97 11.54 5.81 -3.14
CA ALA A 97 11.42 4.50 -2.51
C ALA A 97 11.63 3.33 -3.49
N ILE A 98 11.12 3.43 -4.73
CA ILE A 98 11.35 2.42 -5.78
C ILE A 98 12.84 2.36 -6.16
N ARG A 99 13.53 3.50 -6.26
CA ARG A 99 14.99 3.51 -6.53
C ARG A 99 15.79 2.83 -5.43
N LEU A 100 15.41 3.04 -4.16
CA LEU A 100 16.03 2.35 -3.02
C LEU A 100 15.84 0.83 -3.09
N LEU A 101 14.66 0.35 -3.51
CA LEU A 101 14.41 -1.08 -3.71
C LEU A 101 15.20 -1.68 -4.88
N ALA A 102 15.51 -0.86 -5.89
CA ALA A 102 16.32 -1.26 -7.04
C ALA A 102 17.84 -1.14 -6.80
N ASP A 103 18.27 -0.80 -5.59
CA ASP A 103 19.68 -0.54 -5.23
C ASP A 103 20.38 0.46 -6.18
N THR A 104 19.60 1.42 -6.70
CA THR A 104 20.11 2.47 -7.57
C THR A 104 20.59 3.63 -6.72
N PRO A 105 21.82 4.17 -6.93
CA PRO A 105 22.33 5.29 -6.13
C PRO A 105 21.35 6.46 -6.10
N THR A 106 20.96 6.89 -4.90
CA THR A 106 20.11 8.07 -4.71
C THR A 106 20.93 9.25 -4.20
N THR A 107 20.91 10.37 -4.92
CA THR A 107 21.41 11.66 -4.42
C THR A 107 20.34 12.28 -3.53
N HIS A 108 20.69 12.52 -2.26
CA HIS A 108 19.90 13.29 -1.31
C HIS A 108 20.23 14.78 -1.42
#